data_AF-A0A0M3JGR3-F1
#
_entry.id   AF-A0A0M3JGR3-F1
#
_cell.length_a   1.000
_cell.length_b   1.000
_cell.length_c   1.000
_cell.angle_alpha   90.00
_cell.angle_beta   90.00
_cell.angle_gamma   90.00
#
_symmetry.space_group_name_H-M   'P 1'
#
loop_
_entity.id
_entity.type
_entity.pdbx_description
1 polymer ?
#
loop_
_entity_poly.entity_id
_entity_poly.type
_entity_poly.pdbx_seq_one_letter_code
_entity_poly.pdbx_strand_id
1 'polypeptide(L)' 'LTMRRIGRVSFSRDLPVRTMIRSWTLLDPGHLEARLFMGTVTHHLMEHTSVVYERIYP' A
#
# COMPACT_ATOMS: atom_id res chain seq x y z
N LEU A 1 6.55 2.18 -5.95
CA LEU A 1 7.33 2.70 -4.81
C LEU A 1 7.50 1.60 -3.77
N THR A 2 8.72 1.34 -3.31
CA THR A 2 9.02 0.31 -2.29
C THR A 2 9.57 0.98 -1.04
N MET A 3 8.99 0.66 0.12
CA MET A 3 9.45 1.19 1.40
C MET A 3 10.73 0.49 1.85
N ARG A 4 11.77 1.27 2.17
CA ARG A 4 13.08 0.73 2.59
C ARG A 4 13.26 0.60 4.10
N ARG A 5 12.62 1.46 4.90
CA ARG A 5 12.65 1.41 6.37
C ARG A 5 11.24 1.60 6.90
N ILE A 6 10.80 0.67 7.75
CA ILE A 6 9.50 0.70 8.41
C ILE A 6 9.77 0.78 9.92
N GLY A 7 9.46 1.93 10.52
CA GLY A 7 9.51 2.12 11.97
C GLY A 7 8.22 1.63 12.63
N ARG A 8 8.33 1.19 13.89
CA ARG A 8 7.17 0.83 14.72
C ARG A 8 7.29 1.45 16.10
N VAL A 9 6.19 1.91 16.64
CA VAL A 9 6.08 2.29 18.05
C VAL A 9 6.07 1.04 18.92
N SER A 10 6.74 1.09 20.08
CA SER A 10 6.98 -0.07 20.95
C SER A 10 5.70 -0.71 21.49
N PHE A 11 4.62 0.08 21.65
CA PHE A 11 3.34 -0.37 22.16
C PHE A 11 2.37 -0.87 21.08
N SER A 12 2.74 -0.85 19.79
CA SER A 12 1.91 -1.39 18.73
C SER A 12 1.76 -2.90 18.88
N ARG A 13 0.51 -3.35 19.04
CA ARG A 13 0.13 -4.77 19.17
C ARG A 13 -0.16 -5.44 17.82
N ASP A 14 -0.20 -4.65 16.75
CA ASP A 14 -0.45 -5.17 15.42
C ASP A 14 0.73 -5.98 14.90
N LEU A 15 0.43 -6.90 13.99
CA LEU A 15 1.44 -7.74 13.38
C LEU A 15 2.44 -6.86 12.58
N PRO A 16 3.76 -6.96 12.84
CA PRO A 16 4.72 -6.07 12.20
C PRO A 16 4.76 -6.25 10.67
N VAL A 17 4.60 -5.14 9.95
CA VAL A 17 4.83 -5.08 8.50
C VAL A 17 6.33 -5.08 8.23
N ARG A 18 6.79 -6.01 7.38
CA ARG A 18 8.20 -6.14 7.00
C ARG A 18 8.50 -5.54 5.63
N THR A 19 7.57 -5.68 4.70
CA THR A 19 7.71 -5.20 3.32
C THR A 19 6.43 -4.50 2.92
N MET A 20 6.57 -3.39 2.19
CA MET A 20 5.46 -2.62 1.67
C MET A 20 5.82 -2.08 0.29
N ILE A 21 4.93 -2.32 -0.67
CA ILE A 21 5.02 -1.78 -2.03
C ILE A 21 3.72 -1.03 -2.32
N ARG A 22 3.83 0.20 -2.82
CA ARG A 22 2.72 0.98 -3.34
C ARG A 22 2.89 1.19 -4.84
N SER A 23 1.88 0.88 -5.62
CA SER A 23 1.80 1.26 -7.03
C SER A 23 0.66 2.24 -7.24
N TRP A 24 0.93 3.23 -8.06
CA TRP A 24 -0.04 4.22 -8.50
C TRP A 24 -0.04 4.19 -10.02
N THR A 25 -1.20 3.93 -10.61
CA THR A 25 -1.36 3.81 -12.06
C THR A 25 -2.46 4.77 -12.48
N LEU A 26 -2.13 5.74 -13.32
CA LEU A 26 -3.16 6.51 -14.02
C LEU A 26 -3.77 5.58 -15.07
N LEU A 27 -5.00 5.13 -14.84
CA LEU A 27 -5.69 4.21 -15.76
C LEU A 27 -6.14 4.97 -17.01
N ASP A 28 -6.71 6.16 -16.77
CA ASP A 28 -7.17 7.11 -17.78
C ASP A 28 -7.25 8.52 -17.15
N PRO A 29 -7.59 9.59 -17.91
CA PRO A 29 -7.63 10.96 -17.37
C PRO A 29 -8.62 11.19 -16.21
N GLY A 30 -9.58 10.29 -16.01
CA GLY A 30 -10.58 10.34 -14.94
C GLY A 30 -10.30 9.41 -13.77
N HIS A 31 -9.36 8.45 -13.89
CA HIS A 31 -9.20 7.39 -12.88
C HIS A 31 -7.75 7.11 -12.49
N LEU A 32 -7.51 7.09 -11.18
CA LEU A 32 -6.22 6.72 -10.59
C LEU A 32 -6.38 5.45 -9.75
N GLU A 33 -5.63 4.40 -10.10
CA GLU A 33 -5.53 3.18 -9.30
C GLU A 33 -4.42 3.32 -8.27
N ALA A 34 -4.72 2.94 -7.02
CA ALA A 34 -3.78 2.80 -5.93
C ALA A 34 -3.82 1.38 -5.39
N ARG A 35 -2.70 0.66 -5.49
CA ARG A 35 -2.56 -0.69 -4.92
C ARG A 35 -1.48 -0.69 -3.86
N LEU A 36 -1.77 -1.39 -2.77
CA LEU A 36 -0.87 -1.61 -1.66
C LEU A 36 -0.64 -3.10 -1.51
N PHE A 37 0.62 -3.49 -1.59
CA PHE A 37 1.07 -4.82 -1.24
C PHE A 37 1.84 -4.73 0.06
N MET A 38 1.61 -5.68 0.96
CA MET A 38 2.36 -5.78 2.20
C MET A 38 2.66 -7.23 2.54
N GLY A 39 3.81 -7.43 3.18
CA GLY A 39 4.16 -8.68 3.83
C GLY A 39 4.42 -8.42 5.31
N THR A 40 4.00 -9.36 6.14
CA THR A 40 4.12 -9.28 7.60
C THR A 40 5.11 -10.32 8.10
N VAL A 41 5.20 -10.51 9.42
CA VAL A 41 6.01 -11.60 9.99
C VAL A 41 5.46 -12.97 9.61
N THR A 42 4.14 -13.13 9.49
CA THR A 42 3.49 -14.43 9.26
C THR A 42 2.96 -14.62 7.84
N HIS A 43 2.90 -13.56 7.03
CA HIS A 43 2.40 -13.63 5.66
C HIS A 43 3.40 -13.04 4.69
N HIS A 44 3.54 -13.70 3.53
CA HIS A 44 4.33 -13.21 2.40
C HIS A 44 3.73 -11.92 1.83
N LEU A 45 4.42 -11.32 0.85
CA LEU A 45 3.92 -10.15 0.15
C LEU A 45 2.61 -10.49 -0.57
N MET A 46 1.52 -9.85 -0.17
CA MET A 46 0.19 -10.02 -0.76
C MET A 46 -0.44 -8.65 -1.01
N GLU A 47 -1.39 -8.59 -1.94
CA GLU A 47 -2.21 -7.40 -2.09
C GLU A 47 -3.09 -7.22 -0.86
N HIS A 48 -3.04 -6.04 -0.26
CA HIS A 48 -3.81 -5.70 0.92
C HIS A 48 -4.96 -4.75 0.60
N THR A 49 -4.74 -3.80 -0.32
CA THR A 49 -5.80 -2.91 -0.79
C THR A 49 -5.63 -2.62 -2.28
N SER A 50 -6.75 -2.50 -2.98
CA SER A 50 -6.86 -1.92 -4.31
C SER A 50 -8.00 -0.90 -4.30
N VAL A 51 -7.70 0.34 -4.70
CA VAL A 51 -8.65 1.45 -4.73
C VAL A 51 -8.53 2.18 -6.07
N VAL A 52 -9.67 2.44 -6.71
CA VAL A 52 -9.74 3.30 -7.89
C VAL A 52 -10.41 4.61 -7.48
N TYR A 53 -9.72 5.71 -7.65
CA TYR A 53 -10.23 7.06 -7.39
C TYR A 53 -10.77 7.67 -8.67
N GLU A 54 -11.89 8.39 -8.57
CA GLU A 54 -12.44 9.20 -9.66
C GLU A 54 -11.98 10.66 -9.51
N ARG A 55 -11.58 11.27 -10.63
CA ARG A 55 -11.16 12.67 -10.68
C ARG A 55 -12.38 13.57 -10.60
N ILE A 56 -12.52 14.27 -9.48
CA ILE A 56 -13.63 15.20 -9.23
C ILE A 56 -13.36 16.64 -9.67
N TYR A 57 -12.12 16.98 -10.03
CA TYR A 57 -11.75 18.33 -10.47
C TYR A 57 -10.60 18.29 -11.51
N PRO A 58 -10.63 19.11 -12.57
CA PRO A 58 -9.56 19.21 -13.57
C PRO A 58 -8.20 19.64 -13.02
#